data_AF-A0A960YXS9-F1
#
_entry.id   AF-A0A960YXS9-F1
#
_cell.length_a   1.000
_cell.length_b   1.000
_cell.length_c   1.000
_cell.angle_alpha   90.00
_cell.angle_beta   90.00
_cell.angle_gamma   90.00
#
_symmetry.space_group_name_H-M   'P 1'
#
loop_
_entity.id
_entity.type
_entity.pdbx_description
1 polymer ?
#
loop_
_entity_poly.entity_id
_entity_poly.type
_entity_poly.pdbx_seq_one_letter_code
_entity_poly.pdbx_strand_id
1 'polypeptide(L)'
;NTYGTAIANVQKSLEFGLTSFDSSAGGLGGCPYAPGASGNLATEDLIYLLENTGYETGVDLGKLATASAYIENILGRKLNSNVYRAICK
;
A
#
# COMPACT_ATOMS: atom_id res chain seq x y z
N ASN A 1 1.78 -5.09 -7.40
CA ASN A 1 2.94 -5.39 -6.53
C ASN A 1 3.42 -6.83 -6.61
N THR A 2 2.83 -7.69 -7.44
CA THR A 2 3.18 -9.12 -7.60
C THR A 2 4.67 -9.44 -7.67
N TYR A 3 5.46 -8.57 -8.33
CA TYR A 3 6.92 -8.72 -8.46
C TYR A 3 7.72 -7.69 -7.63
N GLY A 4 7.08 -7.02 -6.66
CA GLY A 4 7.74 -6.04 -5.78
C GLY A 4 8.08 -4.69 -6.43
N THR A 5 7.64 -4.43 -7.65
CA THR A 5 8.04 -3.24 -8.44
C THR A 5 7.10 -2.05 -8.32
N ALA A 6 5.98 -2.16 -7.58
CA ALA A 6 4.94 -1.13 -7.65
C ALA A 6 5.40 0.24 -7.13
N ILE A 7 6.15 0.29 -6.03
CA ILE A 7 6.73 1.54 -5.48
C ILE A 7 7.71 2.18 -6.46
N ALA A 8 8.61 1.39 -7.05
CA ALA A 8 9.58 1.89 -8.04
C ALA A 8 8.86 2.45 -9.28
N ASN A 9 7.78 1.79 -9.72
CA ASN A 9 6.96 2.29 -10.82
C ASN A 9 6.27 3.61 -10.47
N VAL A 10 5.73 3.75 -9.26
CA VAL A 10 5.15 5.03 -8.79
C VAL A 10 6.21 6.14 -8.78
N GLN A 11 7.38 5.88 -8.19
CA GLN A 11 8.48 6.85 -8.18
C GLN A 11 8.83 7.31 -9.59
N LYS A 12 8.96 6.36 -10.53
CA LYS A 12 9.26 6.70 -11.92
C LYS A 12 8.12 7.47 -12.58
N SER A 13 6.87 7.13 -12.31
CA SER A 13 5.69 7.84 -12.82
C SER A 13 5.57 9.28 -12.31
N LEU A 14 6.00 9.56 -11.08
CA LEU A 14 6.06 10.93 -10.55
C LEU A 14 6.99 11.83 -11.39
N GLU A 15 8.11 11.29 -11.88
CA GLU A 15 9.02 12.03 -12.78
C GLU A 15 8.36 12.42 -14.12
N PHE A 16 7.33 11.68 -14.53
CA PHE A 16 6.52 11.97 -15.71
C PHE A 16 5.31 12.85 -15.40
N GLY A 17 5.16 13.34 -14.16
CA GLY A 17 4.07 14.22 -13.75
C GLY A 17 2.74 13.53 -13.46
N LEU A 18 2.72 12.19 -13.31
CA LEU A 18 1.51 11.49 -12.87
C LEU A 18 1.27 11.73 -11.38
N THR A 19 0.04 12.09 -11.01
CA THR A 19 -0.32 12.49 -9.64
C THR A 19 -1.46 11.68 -9.02
N SER A 20 -1.98 10.69 -9.74
CA SER A 20 -3.07 9.82 -9.26
C SER A 20 -2.65 8.36 -9.39
N PHE A 21 -2.78 7.61 -8.29
CA PHE A 21 -2.34 6.22 -8.19
C PHE A 21 -3.35 5.39 -7.41
N ASP A 22 -3.75 4.26 -7.99
CA ASP A 22 -4.61 3.30 -7.31
C ASP A 22 -3.79 2.38 -6.40
N SER A 23 -4.33 2.11 -5.22
CA SER A 23 -3.73 1.23 -4.22
C SER A 23 -4.83 0.56 -3.40
N SER A 24 -4.45 -0.34 -2.49
CA SER A 24 -5.40 -1.05 -1.64
C SER A 24 -4.92 -1.06 -0.19
N ALA A 25 -5.83 -0.78 0.76
CA ALA A 25 -5.54 -0.80 2.20
C ALA A 25 -4.85 -2.12 2.60
N GLY A 26 -3.74 -2.04 3.34
CA GLY A 26 -2.91 -3.16 3.74
C GLY A 26 -2.37 -4.05 2.61
N GLY A 27 -2.48 -3.61 1.35
CA GLY A 27 -2.13 -4.43 0.19
C GLY A 27 -3.13 -5.55 -0.06
N LEU A 28 -4.42 -5.34 0.24
CA LEU A 28 -5.49 -6.30 -0.03
C LEU A 28 -5.53 -6.73 -1.50
N GLY A 29 -5.98 -7.97 -1.69
CA GLY A 29 -6.04 -8.63 -2.99
C GLY A 29 -4.82 -9.49 -3.28
N GLY A 30 -4.89 -10.23 -4.37
CA GLY A 30 -3.83 -11.09 -4.89
C GLY A 30 -3.86 -11.07 -6.41
N CYS A 31 -2.92 -11.77 -7.05
CA CYS A 31 -2.93 -11.95 -8.50
C CYS A 31 -3.48 -13.34 -8.84
N PRO A 32 -4.59 -13.47 -9.59
CA PRO A 32 -5.14 -14.78 -9.97
C PRO A 32 -4.17 -15.58 -10.85
N TYR A 33 -3.24 -14.91 -11.53
CA TYR A 33 -2.23 -15.51 -12.40
C TYR A 33 -0.90 -15.80 -11.70
N ALA A 34 -0.72 -15.35 -10.45
CA ALA A 34 0.48 -15.62 -9.65
C ALA A 34 0.05 -16.03 -8.22
N PRO A 35 -0.35 -17.30 -8.03
CA PRO A 35 -0.83 -17.79 -6.74
C PRO A 35 0.19 -17.58 -5.61
N GLY A 36 -0.27 -17.04 -4.48
CA GLY A 36 0.57 -16.75 -3.31
C GLY A 36 1.38 -15.45 -3.38
N ALA A 37 1.47 -14.81 -4.54
CA ALA A 37 2.09 -13.50 -4.67
C ALA A 37 1.15 -12.37 -4.24
N SER A 38 1.74 -11.21 -3.92
CA SER A 38 0.96 -10.01 -3.62
C SER A 38 0.21 -9.51 -4.86
N GLY A 39 -0.91 -8.82 -4.64
CA GLY A 39 -1.71 -8.19 -5.70
C GLY A 39 -1.40 -6.71 -5.82
N ASN A 40 -2.24 -5.90 -5.19
CA ASN A 40 -2.18 -4.44 -5.26
C ASN A 40 -0.97 -3.86 -4.50
N LEU A 41 -0.64 -2.62 -4.82
CA LEU A 41 0.23 -1.81 -3.95
C LEU A 41 -0.53 -1.50 -2.65
N ALA A 42 0.13 -1.63 -1.51
CA ALA A 42 -0.43 -1.21 -0.24
C ALA A 42 -0.54 0.32 -0.16
N THR A 43 -1.70 0.82 0.26
CA THR A 43 -1.92 2.27 0.40
C THR A 43 -0.96 2.88 1.42
N GLU A 44 -0.71 2.23 2.55
CA GLU A 44 0.21 2.71 3.59
C GLU A 44 1.64 2.86 3.07
N ASP A 45 2.09 1.90 2.25
CA ASP A 45 3.42 1.94 1.64
C ASP A 45 3.52 3.07 0.61
N LEU A 46 2.43 3.35 -0.13
CA LEU A 46 2.33 4.48 -1.05
C LEU A 46 2.34 5.82 -0.32
N ILE A 47 1.50 5.98 0.72
CA ILE A 47 1.43 7.22 1.52
C ILE A 47 2.79 7.50 2.17
N TYR A 48 3.42 6.48 2.75
CA TYR A 48 4.74 6.60 3.33
C TYR A 48 5.78 7.06 2.30
N LEU A 49 5.78 6.51 1.08
CA LEU A 49 6.66 6.98 0.01
C LEU A 49 6.39 8.46 -0.28
N LEU A 50 5.14 8.81 -0.58
CA LEU A 50 4.76 10.14 -1.05
C LEU A 50 5.09 11.22 -0.02
N GLU A 51 4.69 11.02 1.23
CA GLU A 51 4.94 12.01 2.30
C GLU A 51 6.43 12.16 2.61
N ASN A 52 7.20 11.08 2.64
CA ASN A 52 8.65 11.15 2.86
C ASN A 52 9.44 11.70 1.66
N THR A 53 8.80 11.79 0.49
CA THR A 53 9.38 12.42 -0.71
C THR A 53 8.81 13.81 -0.99
N GLY A 54 8.07 14.37 -0.03
CA GLY A 54 7.60 15.75 -0.06
C GLY A 54 6.28 15.98 -0.78
N TYR A 55 5.53 14.91 -1.09
CA TYR A 55 4.19 15.01 -1.66
C TYR A 55 3.13 14.94 -0.57
N GLU A 56 2.19 15.90 -0.59
CA GLU A 56 1.04 15.88 0.29
C GLU A 56 -0.04 14.91 -0.23
N THR A 57 -0.56 14.07 0.66
CA THR A 57 -1.59 13.08 0.31
C THR A 57 -2.96 13.42 0.91
N GLY A 58 -2.98 14.16 2.02
CA GLY A 58 -4.18 14.42 2.82
C GLY A 58 -4.69 13.19 3.58
N VAL A 59 -3.94 12.08 3.61
CA VAL A 59 -4.34 10.83 4.25
C VAL A 59 -3.71 10.72 5.63
N ASP A 60 -4.53 10.48 6.65
CA ASP A 60 -4.06 10.16 8.00
C ASP A 60 -3.65 8.68 8.06
N LEU A 61 -2.34 8.43 8.16
CA LEU A 61 -1.78 7.08 8.18
C LEU A 61 -2.27 6.24 9.38
N GLY A 62 -2.55 6.87 10.53
CA GLY A 62 -3.07 6.17 11.72
C GLY A 62 -4.53 5.72 11.54
N LYS A 63 -5.36 6.57 10.94
CA LYS A 63 -6.74 6.21 10.57
C LYS A 63 -6.77 5.13 9.50
N LEU A 64 -5.89 5.22 8.50
CA LEU A 64 -5.74 4.18 7.48
C LEU A 64 -5.33 2.85 8.11
N ALA A 65 -4.34 2.86 9.00
CA ALA A 65 -3.89 1.68 9.71
C ALA A 65 -5.02 1.04 10.55
N THR A 66 -5.89 1.86 11.16
CA THR A 66 -7.09 1.38 11.89
C THR A 66 -8.08 0.67 10.94
N ALA A 67 -8.31 1.23 9.75
CA ALA A 67 -9.15 0.60 8.74
C ALA A 67 -8.56 -0.72 8.22
N SER A 68 -7.24 -0.77 8.01
CA SER A 68 -6.52 -1.99 7.64
C SER A 68 -6.58 -3.05 8.73
N ALA A 69 -6.44 -2.68 10.01
CA ALA A 69 -6.59 -3.61 11.13
C ALA A 69 -8.01 -4.21 11.22
N TYR A 70 -9.04 -3.40 10.97
CA TYR A 70 -10.43 -3.85 10.95
C TYR A 70 -10.65 -4.95 9.90
N ILE A 71 -10.19 -4.73 8.67
CA ILE A 71 -10.37 -5.72 7.59
C ILE A 71 -9.41 -6.92 7.73
N GLU A 72 -8.20 -6.74 8.28
CA GLU A 72 -7.29 -7.84 8.63
C GLU A 72 -7.99 -8.84 9.55
N ASN A 73 -8.65 -8.33 10.60
CA ASN A 73 -9.35 -9.15 11.59
C ASN A 73 -10.52 -9.92 10.96
N ILE A 74 -11.31 -9.27 10.09
CA ILE A 74 -12.43 -9.92 9.39
C ILE A 74 -11.94 -11.05 8.47
N LEU A 75 -10.83 -10.82 7.76
CA LEU A 75 -10.31 -11.81 6.81
C LEU A 75 -9.54 -12.95 7.48
N GLY A 76 -9.17 -12.80 8.75
CA GLY A 76 -8.42 -13.82 9.51
C GLY A 76 -7.03 -14.12 8.93
N ARG A 77 -6.44 -13.20 8.17
CA ARG A 77 -5.10 -13.35 7.54
C ARG A 77 -4.33 -12.05 7.61
N LYS A 78 -3.00 -12.14 7.73
CA LYS A 78 -2.13 -10.97 7.78
C LYS A 78 -2.10 -10.21 6.46
N LEU A 79 -2.08 -8.88 6.57
CA LEU A 79 -1.93 -7.94 5.46
C LEU A 79 -0.45 -7.76 5.08
N ASN A 80 -0.21 -7.33 3.84
CA ASN A 80 1.11 -7.37 3.22
C ASN A 80 1.87 -6.04 3.27
N SER A 81 1.21 -4.94 3.65
CA SER A 81 1.89 -3.64 3.80
C SER A 81 3.06 -3.75 4.78
N ASN A 82 4.21 -3.21 4.40
CA ASN A 82 5.38 -3.12 5.28
C ASN A 82 5.20 -2.05 6.34
N VAL A 83 4.65 -0.90 5.95
CA VAL A 83 4.42 0.24 6.85
C VAL A 83 3.39 -0.11 7.92
N TYR A 84 2.24 -0.66 7.52
CA TYR A 84 1.20 -1.12 8.45
C TYR A 84 1.77 -2.08 9.50
N ARG A 85 2.53 -3.11 9.08
CA ARG A 85 3.14 -4.08 9.99
C ARG A 85 4.20 -3.47 10.92
N ALA A 86 4.82 -2.37 10.54
CA ALA A 86 5.81 -1.68 11.37
C ALA A 86 5.15 -0.78 12.43
N ILE A 87 4.00 -0.18 12.12
CA ILE A 87 3.31 0.78 13.00
C ILE A 87 2.22 0.14 13.86
N CYS A 88 1.59 -0.93 13.38
CA CYS A 88 0.61 -1.70 14.14
C CYS A 88 1.32 -2.89 14.83
N LYS A 89 1.55 -2.74 16.14
CA LYS A 89 1.96 -3.84 17.03
C LYS A 89 0.75 -4.44 17.72
#